data_AF-A0A1G3ZWV0-F1
#
_entry.id   AF-A0A1G3ZWV0-F1
#
_cell.length_a   1.000
_cell.length_b   1.000
_cell.length_c   1.000
_cell.angle_alpha   90.00
_cell.angle_beta   90.00
_cell.angle_gamma   90.00
#
_symmetry.space_group_name_H-M   'P 1'
#
loop_
_entity.id
_entity.type
_entity.pdbx_description
1 polymer ?
#
loop_
_entity_poly.entity_id
_entity_poly.type
_entity_poly.pdbx_seq_one_letter_code
_entity_poly.pdbx_strand_id
1 'polypeptide(L)'
;MSFTRAGMVLFLLLAALVYFIGRLFDLRLRQGDVFPAYSSLRSDPLGTSALFESLTGLPDLSVARDHLPLARLAPEPPRTLVLAGMEAEAWRSFDAAKFSALDLAVRAGSRLVIAFRAGFAAEQSGSDRPAARAGSAARGATEDRKSADAPAPPPAPDRRSWGVELKARGMLADFGGALRTAEAAPGLPDSIAWQSELYFEPVAGAPWVVHYRRGGRPVLIEKAHGRGSIVLAADSYFLSNEALRTGRAPDLLAWLLGPHRRIAFVESHLGVVEQAGIAALARRYGLGAAFGLILLFAALFIWNRAAPFVPPPAHTEIGAEPGMILTHDITAGLVALLRRALPPDRLLAACVDERRRLRAAKAGTNLSADGVRLEEAFRALPAGTAPVEAYNSLTRTLKQRRLSS
;
A
#
# COMPACT_ATOMS: atom_id res chain seq x y z
N MET A 1 -19.76 -3.00 -35.69
CA MET A 1 -20.12 -4.04 -34.70
C MET A 1 -18.93 -4.69 -33.97
N SER A 2 -17.65 -4.37 -34.27
CA SER A 2 -16.47 -4.98 -33.62
C SER A 2 -16.09 -4.35 -32.26
N PHE A 3 -16.35 -3.05 -32.07
CA PHE A 3 -15.95 -2.32 -30.86
C PHE A 3 -16.66 -2.76 -29.57
N THR A 4 -17.93 -3.17 -29.65
CA THR A 4 -18.72 -3.60 -28.49
C THR A 4 -18.29 -4.96 -27.93
N ARG A 5 -17.85 -5.88 -28.81
CA ARG A 5 -17.31 -7.18 -28.38
C ARG A 5 -15.95 -7.04 -27.70
N ALA A 6 -15.08 -6.19 -28.23
CA ALA A 6 -13.77 -5.93 -27.65
C ALA A 6 -13.85 -5.29 -26.25
N GLY A 7 -14.75 -4.33 -26.05
CA GLY A 7 -14.98 -3.70 -24.74
C GLY A 7 -15.52 -4.68 -23.69
N MET A 8 -16.44 -5.56 -24.08
CA MET A 8 -17.00 -6.58 -23.18
C MET A 8 -15.97 -7.63 -22.77
N VAL A 9 -15.13 -8.07 -23.71
CA VAL A 9 -14.02 -9.00 -23.43
C VAL A 9 -13.00 -8.37 -22.49
N LEU A 10 -12.62 -7.10 -22.71
CA LEU A 10 -11.69 -6.39 -21.83
C LEU A 10 -12.23 -6.25 -20.41
N PHE A 11 -13.52 -5.95 -20.24
CA PHE A 11 -14.16 -5.86 -18.93
C PHE A 11 -14.17 -7.21 -18.20
N LEU A 12 -14.54 -8.29 -18.88
CA LEU A 12 -14.52 -9.64 -18.30
C LEU A 12 -13.11 -10.06 -17.89
N LEU A 13 -12.10 -9.73 -18.69
CA LEU A 13 -10.69 -9.99 -18.35
C LEU A 13 -10.25 -9.18 -17.13
N LEU A 14 -10.63 -7.91 -17.02
CA LEU A 14 -10.32 -7.09 -15.85
C LEU A 14 -11.00 -7.61 -14.58
N ALA A 15 -12.29 -7.98 -14.67
CA ALA A 15 -13.04 -8.56 -13.57
C ALA A 15 -12.45 -9.91 -13.11
N ALA A 16 -12.09 -10.77 -14.07
CA ALA A 16 -11.39 -12.02 -13.79
C ALA A 16 -10.03 -11.76 -13.13
N LEU A 17 -9.24 -10.82 -13.64
CA LEU A 17 -7.96 -10.45 -13.05
C LEU A 17 -8.11 -9.99 -11.59
N VAL A 18 -9.06 -9.10 -11.30
CA VAL A 18 -9.35 -8.64 -9.94
C VAL A 18 -9.79 -9.80 -9.05
N TYR A 19 -10.64 -10.69 -9.55
CA TYR A 19 -11.07 -11.88 -8.81
C TYR A 19 -9.91 -12.84 -8.52
N PHE A 20 -9.06 -13.12 -9.51
CA PHE A 20 -7.89 -14.00 -9.35
C PHE A 20 -6.86 -13.40 -8.42
N ILE A 21 -6.58 -12.10 -8.53
CA ILE A 21 -5.73 -11.37 -7.58
C ILE A 21 -6.33 -11.49 -6.17
N GLY A 22 -7.63 -11.21 -6.01
CA GLY A 22 -8.32 -11.35 -4.72
C GLY A 22 -8.23 -12.77 -4.13
N ARG A 23 -8.40 -13.81 -4.96
CA ARG A 23 -8.25 -15.22 -4.56
C ARG A 23 -6.82 -15.60 -4.20
N LEU A 24 -5.82 -15.10 -4.93
CA LEU A 24 -4.40 -15.31 -4.61
C LEU A 24 -4.04 -14.64 -3.28
N PHE A 25 -4.53 -13.43 -3.03
CA PHE A 25 -4.36 -12.75 -1.75
C PHE A 25 -5.05 -13.51 -0.61
N ASP A 26 -6.28 -14.00 -0.80
CA ASP A 26 -7.00 -14.79 0.20
C ASP A 26 -6.25 -16.09 0.55
N LEU A 27 -5.79 -16.84 -0.46
CA LEU A 27 -5.02 -18.06 -0.26
C LEU A 27 -3.69 -17.79 0.49
N ARG A 28 -2.98 -16.73 0.10
CA ARG A 28 -1.69 -16.39 0.72
C ARG A 28 -1.84 -15.84 2.15
N LEU A 29 -2.90 -15.09 2.41
CA LEU A 29 -3.22 -14.60 3.76
C LEU A 29 -3.65 -15.74 4.69
N ARG A 30 -4.39 -16.73 4.18
CA ARG A 30 -4.78 -17.92 4.95
C ARG A 30 -3.60 -18.82 5.33
N GLN A 31 -2.60 -18.96 4.45
CA GLN A 31 -1.37 -19.68 4.77
C GLN A 31 -0.49 -18.92 5.78
N GLY A 32 -0.56 -17.59 5.80
CA GLY A 32 0.18 -16.78 6.76
C GLY A 32 1.66 -16.56 6.42
N ASP A 33 2.13 -17.00 5.24
CA ASP A 33 3.52 -16.81 4.76
C ASP A 33 3.94 -15.33 4.58
N VAL A 34 2.99 -14.41 4.68
CA VAL A 34 3.26 -12.95 4.68
C VAL A 34 3.79 -12.48 6.04
N PHE A 35 3.50 -13.22 7.11
CA PHE A 35 3.87 -12.86 8.46
C PHE A 35 5.21 -13.48 8.84
N PRO A 36 6.01 -12.77 9.65
CA PRO A 36 7.28 -13.29 10.17
C PRO A 36 7.08 -14.55 11.01
N ALA A 37 8.13 -15.36 11.14
CA ALA A 37 8.11 -16.55 11.98
C ALA A 37 7.70 -16.20 13.42
N TYR A 38 6.97 -17.11 14.06
CA TYR A 38 6.41 -16.97 15.41
C TYR A 38 5.33 -15.89 15.60
N SER A 39 4.85 -15.24 14.53
CA SER A 39 3.70 -14.35 14.60
C SER A 39 2.40 -15.12 14.90
N SER A 40 1.52 -14.55 15.72
CA SER A 40 0.19 -15.12 16.01
C SER A 40 -0.79 -15.01 14.84
N LEU A 41 -0.41 -14.30 13.78
CA LEU A 41 -1.15 -14.19 12.52
C LEU A 41 -0.77 -15.27 11.51
N ARG A 42 0.28 -16.05 11.79
CA ARG A 42 0.81 -17.08 10.91
C ARG A 42 0.23 -18.45 11.28
N SER A 43 -0.32 -19.17 10.30
CA SER A 43 -1.02 -20.45 10.49
C SER A 43 -0.20 -21.70 10.16
N ASP A 44 0.98 -21.51 9.56
CA ASP A 44 1.90 -22.59 9.25
C ASP A 44 2.61 -23.14 10.52
N PRO A 45 3.46 -24.18 10.41
CA PRO A 45 4.16 -24.77 11.55
C PRO A 45 5.03 -23.78 12.35
N LEU A 46 5.58 -22.74 11.71
CA LEU A 46 6.46 -21.76 12.34
C LEU A 46 5.68 -20.62 13.05
N GLY A 47 4.37 -20.50 12.83
CA GLY A 47 3.51 -19.51 13.47
C GLY A 47 3.11 -19.85 14.91
N THR A 48 2.39 -18.93 15.57
CA THR A 48 1.86 -19.11 16.94
C THR A 48 0.33 -18.95 17.03
N SER A 49 -0.35 -18.98 15.88
CA SER A 49 -1.82 -18.82 15.80
C SER A 49 -2.58 -19.88 16.59
N ALA A 50 -2.13 -21.14 16.61
CA ALA A 50 -2.82 -22.19 17.37
C ALA A 50 -2.79 -21.90 18.87
N LEU A 51 -1.70 -21.36 19.41
CA LEU A 51 -1.63 -20.89 20.80
C LEU A 51 -2.60 -19.73 21.01
N PHE A 52 -2.55 -18.73 20.14
CA PHE A 52 -3.40 -17.55 20.24
C PHE A 52 -4.91 -17.88 20.22
N GLU A 53 -5.34 -18.71 19.28
CA GLU A 53 -6.72 -19.14 19.13
C GLU A 53 -7.17 -20.01 20.31
N SER A 54 -6.30 -20.92 20.77
CA SER A 54 -6.60 -21.73 21.96
C SER A 54 -6.82 -20.88 23.20
N LEU A 55 -6.01 -19.83 23.39
CA LEU A 55 -6.17 -18.91 24.53
C LEU A 55 -7.40 -18.01 24.40
N THR A 56 -7.74 -17.61 23.17
CA THR A 56 -8.94 -16.80 22.89
C THR A 56 -10.23 -17.59 23.13
N GLY A 57 -10.19 -18.93 22.95
CA GLY A 57 -11.30 -19.82 23.26
C GLY A 57 -11.59 -19.99 24.75
N LEU A 58 -10.71 -19.52 25.65
CA LEU A 58 -10.90 -19.68 27.10
C LEU A 58 -11.74 -18.52 27.67
N PRO A 59 -12.85 -18.80 28.39
CA PRO A 59 -13.84 -17.78 28.79
C PRO A 59 -13.31 -16.77 29.81
N ASP A 60 -12.28 -17.14 30.58
CA ASP A 60 -11.71 -16.31 31.64
C ASP A 60 -10.54 -15.41 31.18
N LEU A 61 -10.12 -15.53 29.91
CA LEU A 61 -8.97 -14.82 29.36
C LEU A 61 -9.38 -13.77 28.33
N SER A 62 -8.76 -12.59 28.44
CA SER A 62 -8.82 -11.55 27.43
C SER A 62 -7.50 -11.56 26.67
N VAL A 63 -7.53 -12.08 25.45
CA VAL A 63 -6.36 -12.22 24.59
C VAL A 63 -6.48 -11.26 23.42
N ALA A 64 -5.42 -10.48 23.17
CA ALA A 64 -5.38 -9.52 22.08
C ALA A 64 -4.04 -9.55 21.35
N ARG A 65 -4.03 -9.10 20.10
CA ARG A 65 -2.83 -8.76 19.35
C ARG A 65 -2.57 -7.27 19.51
N ASP A 66 -1.39 -6.92 19.98
CA ASP A 66 -0.96 -5.53 20.09
C ASP A 66 -0.07 -5.17 18.90
N HIS A 67 -0.62 -4.30 18.04
CA HIS A 67 0.05 -3.79 16.85
C HIS A 67 0.61 -2.37 17.06
N LEU A 68 0.44 -1.78 18.25
CA LEU A 68 0.99 -0.46 18.54
C LEU A 68 2.52 -0.52 18.57
N PRO A 69 3.22 0.53 18.12
CA PRO A 69 4.67 0.62 18.28
C PRO A 69 5.07 0.44 19.75
N LEU A 70 6.07 -0.41 20.04
CA LEU A 70 6.53 -0.71 21.41
C LEU A 70 6.79 0.56 22.26
N ALA A 71 7.31 1.63 21.65
CA ALA A 71 7.59 2.88 22.34
C ALA A 71 6.33 3.59 22.89
N ARG A 72 5.13 3.19 22.44
CA ARG A 72 3.82 3.71 22.89
C ARG A 72 3.05 2.71 23.74
N LEU A 73 3.71 1.64 24.21
CA LEU A 73 3.08 0.65 25.05
C LEU A 73 2.58 1.29 26.35
N ALA A 74 1.29 1.15 26.64
CA ALA A 74 0.72 1.64 27.89
C ALA A 74 1.19 0.76 29.08
N PRO A 75 1.70 1.35 30.18
CA PRO A 75 2.16 0.61 31.37
C PRO A 75 1.04 -0.19 32.04
N GLU A 76 -0.14 0.41 32.07
CA GLU A 76 -1.35 -0.15 32.66
C GLU A 76 -2.38 -0.40 31.57
N PRO A 77 -3.34 -1.31 31.80
CA PRO A 77 -3.44 -2.20 32.97
C PRO A 77 -2.40 -3.34 32.96
N PRO A 78 -2.06 -3.93 34.13
CA PRO A 78 -1.18 -5.09 34.23
C PRO A 78 -1.68 -6.25 33.36
N ARG A 79 -0.77 -6.82 32.57
CA ARG A 79 -1.07 -7.90 31.61
C ARG A 79 0.17 -8.76 31.37
N THR A 80 -0.02 -9.89 30.72
CA THR A 80 1.09 -10.67 30.17
C THR A 80 1.40 -10.20 28.76
N LEU A 81 2.63 -9.76 28.53
CA LEU A 81 3.14 -9.31 27.23
C LEU A 81 3.99 -10.44 26.64
N VAL A 82 3.59 -10.97 25.50
CA VAL A 82 4.30 -12.06 24.81
C VAL A 82 4.97 -11.50 23.56
N LEU A 83 6.31 -11.51 23.55
CA LEU A 83 7.14 -11.17 22.41
C LEU A 83 7.79 -12.48 21.91
N ALA A 84 7.10 -13.18 21.02
CA ALA A 84 7.58 -14.42 20.43
C ALA A 84 8.48 -14.16 19.20
N GLY A 85 9.51 -14.96 19.00
CA GLY A 85 10.38 -14.87 17.82
C GLY A 85 11.30 -13.65 17.77
N MET A 86 11.71 -13.11 18.93
CA MET A 86 12.66 -12.00 18.98
C MET A 86 14.00 -12.39 18.33
N GLU A 87 14.48 -11.64 17.36
CA GLU A 87 15.79 -11.91 16.75
C GLU A 87 16.93 -11.44 17.67
N ALA A 88 17.98 -12.26 17.78
CA ALA A 88 19.14 -11.93 18.61
C ALA A 88 19.84 -10.63 18.16
N GLU A 89 19.86 -10.34 16.86
CA GLU A 89 20.44 -9.11 16.31
C GLU A 89 19.55 -7.88 16.56
N ALA A 90 18.23 -8.02 16.38
CA ALA A 90 17.28 -6.98 16.71
C ALA A 90 17.30 -6.63 18.21
N TRP A 91 17.54 -7.63 19.07
CA TRP A 91 17.74 -7.43 20.51
C TRP A 91 19.05 -6.71 20.84
N ARG A 92 20.13 -6.97 20.11
CA ARG A 92 21.42 -6.27 20.30
C ARG A 92 21.34 -4.80 19.90
N SER A 93 20.51 -4.47 18.91
CA SER A 93 20.28 -3.12 18.40
C SER A 93 19.01 -2.47 18.98
N PHE A 94 18.50 -3.00 20.09
CA PHE A 94 17.20 -2.61 20.63
C PHE A 94 17.20 -1.17 21.15
N ASP A 95 16.24 -0.38 20.66
CA ASP A 95 16.12 1.04 20.96
C ASP A 95 15.78 1.31 22.44
N ALA A 96 16.40 2.34 23.01
CA ALA A 96 16.23 2.75 24.40
C ALA A 96 14.77 3.15 24.73
N ALA A 97 14.06 3.77 23.79
CA ALA A 97 12.66 4.14 24.00
C ALA A 97 11.74 2.91 24.13
N LYS A 98 11.96 1.88 23.29
CA LYS A 98 11.25 0.61 23.37
C LYS A 98 11.57 -0.13 24.67
N PHE A 99 12.84 -0.15 25.07
CA PHE A 99 13.27 -0.76 26.32
C PHE A 99 12.60 -0.08 27.53
N SER A 100 12.60 1.25 27.58
CA SER A 100 11.98 2.03 28.65
C SER A 100 10.47 1.73 28.78
N ALA A 101 9.75 1.63 27.67
CA ALA A 101 8.34 1.30 27.67
C ALA A 101 8.05 -0.11 28.23
N LEU A 102 8.89 -1.10 27.88
CA LEU A 102 8.80 -2.45 28.45
C LEU A 102 9.14 -2.45 29.95
N ASP A 103 10.22 -1.77 30.35
CA ASP A 103 10.65 -1.68 31.74
C ASP A 103 9.56 -1.04 32.62
N LEU A 104 8.93 0.04 32.13
CA LEU A 104 7.82 0.72 32.78
C LEU A 104 6.59 -0.19 32.92
N ALA A 105 6.22 -0.94 31.87
CA ALA A 105 5.09 -1.87 31.93
C ALA A 105 5.32 -3.02 32.92
N VAL A 106 6.53 -3.57 32.98
CA VAL A 106 6.90 -4.60 33.96
C VAL A 106 6.86 -4.02 35.37
N ARG A 107 7.44 -2.84 35.60
CA ARG A 107 7.40 -2.18 36.91
C ARG A 107 5.98 -1.90 37.39
N ALA A 108 5.06 -1.58 36.47
CA ALA A 108 3.64 -1.37 36.75
C ALA A 108 2.90 -2.66 37.12
N GLY A 109 3.49 -3.84 36.90
CA GLY A 109 2.93 -5.13 37.31
C GLY A 109 2.69 -6.12 36.17
N SER A 110 3.11 -5.82 34.95
CA SER A 110 2.98 -6.75 33.82
C SER A 110 4.00 -7.88 33.90
N ARG A 111 3.64 -9.07 33.41
CA ARG A 111 4.58 -10.18 33.16
C ARG A 111 5.07 -10.07 31.72
N LEU A 112 6.37 -9.88 31.54
CA LEU A 112 6.98 -9.78 30.22
C LEU A 112 7.63 -11.11 29.85
N VAL A 113 7.23 -11.67 28.72
CA VAL A 113 7.77 -12.90 28.15
C VAL A 113 8.45 -12.55 26.84
N ILE A 114 9.76 -12.74 26.76
CA ILE A 114 10.53 -12.61 25.51
C ILE A 114 11.08 -13.99 25.15
N ALA A 115 10.63 -14.51 24.01
CA ALA A 115 11.13 -15.74 23.45
C ALA A 115 11.92 -15.41 22.17
N PHE A 116 13.17 -15.88 22.10
CA PHE A 116 14.06 -15.60 20.99
C PHE A 116 13.83 -16.58 19.83
N ARG A 117 13.99 -16.12 18.60
CA ARG A 117 13.86 -16.96 17.41
C ARG A 117 14.86 -18.12 17.50
N ALA A 118 14.38 -19.34 17.26
CA ALA A 118 15.26 -20.50 17.09
C ALA A 118 16.17 -20.24 15.89
N GLY A 119 17.44 -19.96 16.13
CA GLY A 119 18.43 -19.88 15.06
C GLY A 119 18.78 -21.29 14.61
N PHE A 120 18.16 -21.78 13.54
CA PHE A 120 18.78 -22.85 12.77
C PHE A 120 20.09 -22.28 12.23
N ALA A 121 21.22 -22.91 12.54
CA ALA A 121 22.45 -22.57 11.84
C ALA A 121 22.18 -22.73 10.33
N ALA A 122 22.38 -21.63 9.58
CA ALA A 122 22.16 -21.46 8.13
C ALA A 122 20.77 -20.96 7.67
N GLU A 123 20.38 -19.74 8.07
CA GLU A 123 19.96 -18.76 7.05
C GLU A 123 21.17 -17.87 6.78
N GLN A 124 22.04 -18.35 5.87
CA GLN A 124 22.97 -17.45 5.19
C GLN A 124 22.14 -16.37 4.52
N SER A 125 22.59 -15.13 4.68
CA SER A 125 22.24 -13.94 3.92
C SER A 125 22.00 -14.23 2.43
N GLY A 126 20.80 -14.68 2.08
CA GLY A 126 20.26 -14.72 0.74
C GLY A 126 19.56 -13.40 0.48
N SER A 127 20.36 -12.35 0.28
CA SER A 127 19.89 -11.09 -0.28
C SER A 127 19.55 -11.27 -1.76
N ASP A 128 18.52 -12.07 -2.07
CA ASP A 128 17.88 -12.05 -3.38
C ASP A 128 16.79 -10.97 -3.36
N ARG A 129 17.25 -9.72 -3.31
CA ARG A 129 16.48 -8.60 -3.86
C ARG A 129 16.73 -8.61 -5.37
N PRO A 130 15.71 -8.77 -6.22
CA PRO A 130 15.91 -8.66 -7.66
C PRO A 130 16.37 -7.24 -8.00
N ALA A 131 17.56 -7.14 -8.57
CA ALA A 131 18.15 -5.91 -9.04
C ALA A 131 17.29 -5.30 -10.16
N ALA A 132 16.50 -4.29 -9.81
CA ALA A 132 15.89 -3.40 -10.78
C ALA A 132 16.97 -2.51 -11.39
N ARG A 133 17.34 -2.81 -12.64
CA ARG A 133 18.13 -1.94 -13.51
C ARG A 133 17.38 -0.61 -13.71
N ALA A 134 17.97 0.49 -13.26
CA ALA A 134 17.70 1.82 -13.79
C ALA A 134 19.05 2.48 -14.09
N GLY A 135 19.24 2.82 -15.36
CA GLY A 135 20.51 3.29 -15.90
C GLY A 135 20.83 4.75 -15.59
N SER A 136 22.15 4.99 -15.54
CA SER A 136 22.85 6.15 -16.12
C SER A 136 22.36 7.57 -15.77
N ALA A 137 23.18 8.28 -14.99
CA ALA A 137 23.87 9.46 -15.51
C ALA A 137 25.14 9.75 -14.69
N ALA A 138 26.23 9.98 -15.41
CA ALA A 138 27.60 10.16 -14.94
C ALA A 138 27.87 11.55 -14.34
N ARG A 139 28.86 11.62 -13.44
CA ARG A 139 30.13 12.39 -13.56
C ARG A 139 30.63 12.85 -12.19
N GLY A 140 31.94 12.74 -12.00
CA GLY A 140 32.68 13.51 -11.01
C GLY A 140 33.69 12.68 -10.23
N ALA A 141 34.86 12.47 -10.83
CA ALA A 141 36.02 11.88 -10.19
C ALA A 141 36.62 12.83 -9.16
N THR A 142 36.99 12.28 -8.00
CA THR A 142 38.26 12.61 -7.33
C THR A 142 38.66 11.45 -6.42
N GLU A 143 39.80 10.85 -6.76
CA GLU A 143 40.55 9.97 -5.88
C GLU A 143 41.12 10.79 -4.72
N ASP A 144 41.03 10.28 -3.49
CA ASP A 144 42.11 10.51 -2.52
C ASP A 144 42.10 9.47 -1.38
N ARG A 145 43.24 8.80 -1.28
CA ARG A 145 43.94 8.32 -0.06
C ARG A 145 43.23 7.36 0.90
N LYS A 146 43.67 6.11 0.75
CA LYS A 146 44.12 5.18 1.81
C LYS A 146 44.35 5.87 3.17
N SER A 147 43.46 5.62 4.13
CA SER A 147 43.77 5.73 5.56
C SER A 147 43.33 4.43 6.24
N ALA A 148 44.34 3.60 6.52
CA ALA A 148 44.25 2.52 7.47
C ALA A 148 44.30 3.14 8.87
N ASP A 149 43.13 3.36 9.46
CA ASP A 149 42.87 3.37 10.90
C ASP A 149 41.38 3.64 11.08
N ALA A 150 40.56 2.61 10.86
CA ALA A 150 39.21 2.62 11.41
C ALA A 150 39.36 2.06 12.83
N PRO A 151 39.10 2.86 13.88
CA PRO A 151 39.09 2.33 15.24
C PRO A 151 38.14 1.14 15.27
N ALA A 152 38.62 0.01 15.79
CA ALA A 152 37.75 -1.10 16.14
C ALA A 152 36.52 -0.54 16.86
N PRO A 153 35.29 -0.98 16.51
CA PRO A 153 34.09 -0.47 17.16
C PRO A 153 34.31 -0.56 18.67
N PRO A 154 34.07 0.55 19.41
CA PRO A 154 34.36 0.58 20.83
C PRO A 154 33.67 -0.61 21.51
N PRO A 155 34.29 -1.22 22.54
CA PRO A 155 33.62 -2.28 23.29
C PRO A 155 32.28 -1.71 23.76
N ALA A 156 31.19 -2.45 23.52
CA ALA A 156 29.87 -2.02 23.93
C ALA A 156 29.58 -2.49 25.35
N PRO A 157 29.72 -1.61 26.37
CA PRO A 157 28.90 -1.74 27.55
C PRO A 157 28.07 -0.47 27.77
N ASP A 158 26.75 -0.60 27.57
CA ASP A 158 25.78 -0.27 28.62
C ASP A 158 24.46 -1.03 28.37
N ARG A 159 24.39 -2.27 28.86
CA ARG A 159 23.23 -3.18 28.80
C ARG A 159 22.17 -2.79 29.85
N ARG A 160 21.64 -1.58 29.74
CA ARG A 160 20.58 -1.04 30.63
C ARG A 160 19.34 -1.93 30.51
N SER A 161 18.82 -2.58 31.55
CA SER A 161 19.22 -2.63 32.96
C SER A 161 18.71 -3.91 33.66
N TRP A 162 18.57 -5.02 32.92
CA TRP A 162 18.12 -6.28 33.52
C TRP A 162 19.25 -7.21 33.98
N GLY A 163 20.51 -6.91 33.59
CA GLY A 163 21.70 -7.62 34.08
C GLY A 163 21.85 -9.02 33.50
N VAL A 164 21.61 -9.18 32.20
CA VAL A 164 21.76 -10.46 31.50
C VAL A 164 22.32 -10.28 30.10
N GLU A 165 23.15 -11.24 29.69
CA GLU A 165 23.74 -11.31 28.37
C GLU A 165 23.16 -12.44 27.52
N LEU A 166 22.78 -12.16 26.28
CA LEU A 166 22.43 -13.19 25.31
C LEU A 166 23.66 -13.57 24.48
N LYS A 167 24.05 -14.84 24.53
CA LYS A 167 25.17 -15.40 23.75
C LYS A 167 24.70 -16.58 22.92
N ALA A 168 25.49 -16.91 21.90
CA ALA A 168 25.28 -18.07 21.04
C ALA A 168 26.47 -19.01 21.20
N ARG A 169 26.23 -20.32 21.13
CA ARG A 169 27.30 -21.33 21.03
C ARG A 169 27.29 -21.97 19.65
N GLY A 170 28.39 -22.65 19.33
CA GLY A 170 28.42 -23.58 18.20
C GLY A 170 27.44 -24.73 18.42
N MET A 171 26.94 -25.27 17.32
CA MET A 171 25.95 -26.35 17.31
C MET A 171 26.42 -27.53 18.17
N LEU A 172 25.59 -27.92 19.14
CA LEU A 172 25.79 -29.15 19.89
C LEU A 172 25.52 -30.35 18.97
N ALA A 173 26.37 -31.37 19.05
CA ALA A 173 26.17 -32.63 18.32
C ALA A 173 24.92 -33.39 18.81
N ASP A 174 24.53 -33.16 20.06
CA ASP A 174 23.33 -33.75 20.66
C ASP A 174 22.13 -32.80 20.53
N PHE A 175 21.07 -33.29 19.86
CA PHE A 175 19.76 -32.64 19.78
C PHE A 175 18.94 -32.77 21.09
N GLY A 176 19.62 -32.93 22.23
CA GLY A 176 18.98 -33.01 23.53
C GLY A 176 18.17 -31.75 23.83
N GLY A 177 16.96 -31.94 24.38
CA GLY A 177 16.09 -30.86 24.83
C GLY A 177 16.69 -30.09 26.02
N ALA A 178 16.00 -29.04 26.46
CA ALA A 178 16.37 -28.32 27.67
C ALA A 178 15.87 -29.09 28.90
N LEU A 179 16.72 -29.20 29.93
CA LEU A 179 16.45 -29.92 31.17
C LEU A 179 16.10 -28.95 32.29
N ARG A 180 15.11 -29.33 33.10
CA ARG A 180 14.67 -28.58 34.27
C ARG A 180 15.76 -28.51 35.33
N THR A 181 15.88 -27.38 36.01
CA THR A 181 16.80 -27.20 37.13
C THR A 181 16.10 -27.46 38.48
N ALA A 182 16.89 -27.61 39.55
CA ALA A 182 16.34 -27.70 40.90
C ALA A 182 15.65 -26.40 41.38
N GLU A 183 16.04 -25.25 40.83
CA GLU A 183 15.46 -23.93 41.13
C GLU A 183 14.19 -23.64 40.34
N ALA A 184 13.81 -24.53 39.42
CA ALA A 184 12.70 -24.32 38.52
C ALA A 184 11.36 -24.32 39.27
N ALA A 185 10.43 -23.49 38.80
CA ALA A 185 9.07 -23.40 39.34
C ALA A 185 8.41 -24.79 39.43
N PRO A 186 7.58 -25.02 40.46
CA PRO A 186 6.88 -26.29 40.63
C PRO A 186 5.92 -26.54 39.46
N GLY A 187 5.76 -27.81 39.08
CA GLY A 187 4.87 -28.23 37.99
C GLY A 187 5.45 -28.11 36.58
N LEU A 188 6.65 -27.55 36.42
CA LEU A 188 7.34 -27.54 35.12
C LEU A 188 7.82 -28.97 34.74
N PRO A 189 7.72 -29.36 33.46
CA PRO A 189 8.17 -30.67 32.98
C PRO A 189 9.70 -30.84 33.10
N ASP A 190 10.16 -32.08 33.23
CA ASP A 190 11.59 -32.36 33.44
C ASP A 190 12.45 -32.06 32.21
N SER A 191 11.87 -32.19 31.01
CA SER A 191 12.53 -31.86 29.76
C SER A 191 11.56 -31.24 28.76
N ILE A 192 12.07 -30.34 27.93
CA ILE A 192 11.31 -29.66 26.87
C ILE A 192 12.08 -29.65 25.56
N ALA A 193 11.37 -29.72 24.44
CA ALA A 193 11.97 -29.59 23.12
C ALA A 193 12.59 -28.19 22.94
N TRP A 194 13.82 -28.15 22.46
CA TRP A 194 14.60 -26.93 22.33
C TRP A 194 15.51 -27.03 21.10
N GLN A 195 15.37 -26.09 20.18
CA GLN A 195 16.04 -26.03 18.88
C GLN A 195 17.12 -24.95 18.83
N SER A 196 17.07 -23.95 19.71
CA SER A 196 18.01 -22.83 19.72
C SER A 196 19.32 -23.14 20.46
N GLU A 197 20.44 -22.66 19.92
CA GLU A 197 21.77 -22.65 20.54
C GLU A 197 22.10 -21.34 21.27
N LEU A 198 21.09 -20.48 21.43
CA LEU A 198 21.19 -19.29 22.25
C LEU A 198 21.12 -19.66 23.74
N TYR A 199 21.86 -18.91 24.55
CA TYR A 199 21.86 -19.08 26.00
C TYR A 199 22.12 -17.74 26.71
N PHE A 200 21.76 -17.70 27.99
CA PHE A 200 21.91 -16.52 28.83
C PHE A 200 23.10 -16.63 29.76
N GLU A 201 23.84 -15.53 29.91
CA GLU A 201 24.82 -15.33 30.98
C GLU A 201 24.34 -14.18 31.87
N PRO A 202 23.70 -14.48 33.02
CA PRO A 202 23.38 -13.48 34.03
C PRO A 202 24.64 -12.77 34.52
N VAL A 203 24.56 -11.45 34.69
CA VAL A 203 25.63 -10.68 35.34
C VAL A 203 25.67 -11.05 36.82
N ALA A 204 26.89 -11.14 37.39
CA ALA A 204 27.07 -11.48 38.79
C ALA A 204 26.24 -10.55 39.71
N GLY A 205 25.48 -11.14 40.63
CA GLY A 205 24.60 -10.42 41.57
C GLY A 205 23.22 -10.07 41.03
N ALA A 206 22.91 -10.34 39.75
CA ALA A 206 21.55 -10.18 39.24
C ALA A 206 20.64 -11.34 39.72
N PRO A 207 19.43 -11.06 40.25
CA PRO A 207 18.57 -12.06 40.88
C PRO A 207 17.76 -12.85 39.82
N TRP A 208 18.45 -13.56 38.93
CA TRP A 208 17.83 -14.43 37.92
C TRP A 208 17.70 -15.85 38.47
N VAL A 209 16.48 -16.39 38.41
CA VAL A 209 16.18 -17.80 38.65
C VAL A 209 16.29 -18.54 37.32
N VAL A 210 17.08 -19.61 37.27
CA VAL A 210 17.26 -20.40 36.05
C VAL A 210 16.31 -21.59 36.09
N HIS A 211 15.34 -21.65 35.19
CA HIS A 211 14.34 -22.74 35.13
C HIS A 211 14.80 -23.92 34.27
N TYR A 212 15.47 -23.66 33.15
CA TYR A 212 15.99 -24.71 32.28
C TYR A 212 17.43 -24.44 31.83
N ARG A 213 18.17 -25.54 31.65
CA ARG A 213 19.52 -25.54 31.07
C ARG A 213 19.61 -26.48 29.88
N ARG A 214 20.37 -26.09 28.87
CA ARG A 214 20.73 -26.94 27.73
C ARG A 214 22.25 -26.99 27.60
N GLY A 215 22.84 -28.18 27.59
CA GLY A 215 24.30 -28.37 27.60
C GLY A 215 24.99 -27.57 28.72
N GLY A 216 24.41 -27.58 29.92
CA GLY A 216 24.92 -26.87 31.12
C GLY A 216 24.70 -25.35 31.14
N ARG A 217 24.14 -24.74 30.09
CA ARG A 217 23.94 -23.28 30.01
C ARG A 217 22.48 -22.88 30.25
N PRO A 218 22.19 -21.75 30.92
CA PRO A 218 20.83 -21.24 31.12
C PRO A 218 20.13 -20.90 29.81
N VAL A 219 18.91 -21.40 29.60
CA VAL A 219 18.12 -21.13 28.38
C VAL A 219 16.72 -20.60 28.66
N LEU A 220 16.17 -20.84 29.84
CA LEU A 220 14.94 -20.22 30.33
C LEU A 220 15.19 -19.64 31.71
N ILE A 221 15.02 -18.34 31.86
CA ILE A 221 15.32 -17.63 33.11
C ILE A 221 14.18 -16.66 33.46
N GLU A 222 13.99 -16.42 34.75
CA GLU A 222 13.00 -15.48 35.28
C GLU A 222 13.62 -14.55 36.30
N LYS A 223 13.13 -13.30 36.35
CA LYS A 223 13.50 -12.33 37.37
C LYS A 223 12.29 -11.51 37.77
N ALA A 224 12.09 -11.32 39.08
CA ALA A 224 11.13 -10.36 39.60
C ALA A 224 11.65 -8.93 39.36
N HIS A 225 10.78 -8.03 38.88
CA HIS A 225 11.18 -6.65 38.58
C HIS A 225 10.02 -5.69 38.81
N GLY A 226 10.19 -4.75 39.75
CA GLY A 226 9.10 -3.91 40.23
C GLY A 226 7.93 -4.74 40.78
N ARG A 227 6.70 -4.48 40.32
CA ARG A 227 5.51 -5.27 40.68
C ARG A 227 5.28 -6.49 39.77
N GLY A 228 6.07 -6.63 38.71
CA GLY A 228 5.92 -7.64 37.67
C GLY A 228 7.07 -8.65 37.64
N SER A 229 7.15 -9.39 36.54
CA SER A 229 8.20 -10.38 36.30
C SER A 229 8.66 -10.36 34.84
N ILE A 230 9.91 -10.74 34.63
CA ILE A 230 10.54 -10.84 33.31
C ILE A 230 10.93 -12.30 33.11
N VAL A 231 10.45 -12.90 32.04
CA VAL A 231 10.80 -14.25 31.59
C VAL A 231 11.50 -14.14 30.25
N LEU A 232 12.72 -14.66 30.18
CA LEU A 232 13.51 -14.72 28.95
C LEU A 232 13.73 -16.17 28.56
N ALA A 233 13.33 -16.51 27.34
CA ALA A 233 13.49 -17.83 26.75
C ALA A 233 14.36 -17.73 25.51
N ALA A 234 15.49 -18.43 25.49
CA ALA A 234 16.44 -18.40 24.37
C ALA A 234 15.93 -19.09 23.09
N ASP A 235 14.69 -19.59 23.11
CA ASP A 235 14.00 -20.26 22.03
C ASP A 235 12.51 -19.89 22.05
N SER A 236 11.87 -19.92 20.88
CA SER A 236 10.43 -19.74 20.67
C SER A 236 9.76 -21.01 20.13
N TYR A 237 10.52 -22.08 19.86
CA TYR A 237 10.01 -23.32 19.28
C TYR A 237 8.81 -23.86 20.06
N PHE A 238 8.85 -23.87 21.41
CA PHE A 238 7.74 -24.36 22.24
C PHE A 238 6.44 -23.55 22.12
N LEU A 239 6.46 -22.35 21.53
CA LEU A 239 5.27 -21.54 21.22
C LEU A 239 4.69 -21.85 19.84
N SER A 240 5.47 -22.48 18.96
CA SER A 240 5.10 -22.70 17.57
C SER A 240 3.96 -23.71 17.41
N ASN A 241 3.19 -23.55 16.34
CA ASN A 241 2.15 -24.49 15.95
C ASN A 241 2.70 -25.92 15.79
N GLU A 242 3.92 -26.05 15.29
CA GLU A 242 4.62 -27.33 15.19
C GLU A 242 4.78 -28.00 16.56
N ALA A 243 5.36 -27.28 17.53
CA ALA A 243 5.60 -27.82 18.86
C ALA A 243 4.30 -28.17 19.59
N LEU A 244 3.25 -27.34 19.45
CA LEU A 244 1.93 -27.65 20.01
C LEU A 244 1.31 -28.91 19.41
N ARG A 245 1.70 -29.29 18.20
CA ARG A 245 1.27 -30.53 17.54
C ARG A 245 2.13 -31.73 17.94
N THR A 246 3.44 -31.58 18.02
CA THR A 246 4.39 -32.70 18.20
C THR A 246 4.68 -33.01 19.67
N GLY A 247 4.80 -32.01 20.53
CA GLY A 247 5.21 -32.15 21.93
C GLY A 247 4.60 -31.06 22.81
N ARG A 248 3.39 -31.32 23.30
CA ARG A 248 2.63 -30.36 24.11
C ARG A 248 3.27 -30.20 25.49
N ALA A 249 3.54 -28.95 25.87
CA ALA A 249 4.00 -28.58 27.20
C ALA A 249 2.99 -27.62 27.87
N PRO A 250 1.76 -28.08 28.20
CA PRO A 250 0.71 -27.22 28.72
C PRO A 250 1.10 -26.55 30.04
N ASP A 251 1.84 -27.25 30.91
CA ASP A 251 2.29 -26.71 32.19
C ASP A 251 3.31 -25.58 32.00
N LEU A 252 4.22 -25.72 31.01
CA LEU A 252 5.15 -24.65 30.64
C LEU A 252 4.39 -23.44 30.09
N LEU A 253 3.42 -23.65 29.21
CA LEU A 253 2.64 -22.56 28.60
C LEU A 253 1.79 -21.83 29.64
N ALA A 254 1.14 -22.56 30.55
CA ALA A 254 0.39 -21.98 31.66
C ALA A 254 1.31 -21.18 32.59
N TRP A 255 2.46 -21.72 32.96
CA TRP A 255 3.47 -21.02 33.76
C TRP A 255 3.99 -19.76 33.04
N LEU A 256 4.23 -19.84 31.74
CA LEU A 256 4.74 -18.71 30.93
C LEU A 256 3.76 -17.54 30.96
N LEU A 257 2.47 -17.83 30.79
CA LEU A 257 1.41 -16.82 30.81
C LEU A 257 1.20 -16.20 32.19
N GLY A 258 1.46 -16.97 33.25
CA GLY A 258 1.40 -16.50 34.63
C GLY A 258 -0.04 -16.17 35.09
N PRO A 259 -0.19 -15.33 36.14
CA PRO A 259 -1.48 -15.16 36.80
C PRO A 259 -2.43 -14.15 36.11
N HIS A 260 -1.99 -13.44 35.07
CA HIS A 260 -2.80 -12.39 34.46
C HIS A 260 -3.86 -12.98 33.52
N ARG A 261 -5.09 -12.47 33.64
CA ARG A 261 -6.19 -12.79 32.71
C ARG A 261 -6.13 -12.01 31.39
N ARG A 262 -5.32 -10.95 31.32
CA ARG A 262 -5.10 -10.15 30.11
C ARG A 262 -3.78 -10.56 29.48
N ILE A 263 -3.81 -11.00 28.23
CA ILE A 263 -2.64 -11.46 27.48
C ILE A 263 -2.58 -10.67 26.17
N ALA A 264 -1.43 -10.07 25.89
CA ALA A 264 -1.18 -9.33 24.66
C ALA A 264 0.01 -9.94 23.92
N PHE A 265 -0.25 -10.43 22.72
CA PHE A 265 0.78 -10.81 21.77
C PHE A 265 1.26 -9.54 21.08
N VAL A 266 2.46 -9.11 21.41
CA VAL A 266 3.04 -7.90 20.84
C VAL A 266 3.59 -8.30 19.47
N GLU A 267 2.98 -7.80 18.39
CA GLU A 267 3.36 -8.17 17.01
C GLU A 267 4.27 -7.10 16.38
N SER A 268 4.26 -5.90 16.95
CA SER A 268 5.02 -4.77 16.42
C SER A 268 6.54 -4.91 16.54
N HIS A 269 7.07 -5.80 17.40
CA HIS A 269 8.51 -6.11 17.40
C HIS A 269 8.94 -6.91 16.16
N LEU A 270 8.02 -7.65 15.54
CA LEU A 270 8.26 -8.37 14.29
C LEU A 270 8.06 -7.48 13.05
N GLY A 271 7.84 -6.18 13.23
CA GLY A 271 7.53 -5.24 12.14
C GLY A 271 6.07 -5.28 11.67
N VAL A 272 5.22 -6.10 12.31
CA VAL A 272 3.77 -6.12 12.06
C VAL A 272 3.12 -5.00 12.87
N VAL A 273 3.29 -3.78 12.37
CA VAL A 273 2.70 -2.57 12.93
C VAL A 273 1.44 -2.25 12.13
N GLU A 274 0.39 -1.80 12.82
CA GLU A 274 -0.79 -1.25 12.15
C GLU A 274 -0.40 0.08 11.48
N GLN A 275 0.07 0.01 10.23
CA GLN A 275 0.03 1.16 9.34
C GLN A 275 -1.43 1.31 8.92
N ALA A 276 -2.17 2.19 9.58
CA ALA A 276 -3.54 2.54 9.22
C ALA A 276 -3.55 3.24 7.84
N GLY A 277 -3.35 2.45 6.78
CA GLY A 277 -3.53 2.87 5.40
C GLY A 277 -5.01 2.95 5.04
N ILE A 278 -5.33 3.70 3.99
CA ILE A 278 -6.69 3.88 3.48
C ILE A 278 -7.38 2.52 3.22
N ALA A 279 -6.62 1.49 2.83
CA ALA A 279 -7.13 0.13 2.63
C ALA A 279 -7.56 -0.57 3.93
N ALA A 280 -6.86 -0.36 5.03
CA ALA A 280 -7.24 -0.92 6.34
C ALA A 280 -8.52 -0.25 6.86
N LEU A 281 -8.63 1.07 6.67
CA LEU A 281 -9.83 1.84 6.97
C LEU A 281 -11.02 1.40 6.10
N ALA A 282 -10.79 1.21 4.80
CA ALA A 282 -11.81 0.76 3.85
C ALA A 282 -12.39 -0.61 4.23
N ARG A 283 -11.55 -1.54 4.70
CA ARG A 283 -12.02 -2.84 5.22
C ARG A 283 -12.80 -2.70 6.52
N ARG A 284 -12.35 -1.86 7.45
CA ARG A 284 -12.99 -1.67 8.75
C ARG A 284 -14.39 -1.04 8.66
N TYR A 285 -14.62 -0.15 7.70
CA TYR A 285 -15.92 0.50 7.49
C TYR A 285 -16.79 -0.16 6.41
N GLY A 286 -16.41 -1.34 5.89
CA GLY A 286 -17.21 -2.04 4.88
C GLY A 286 -17.30 -1.30 3.53
N LEU A 287 -16.34 -0.40 3.23
CA LEU A 287 -16.29 0.37 1.98
C LEU A 287 -16.06 -0.50 0.73
N GLY A 288 -15.86 -1.82 0.89
CA GLY A 288 -15.86 -2.77 -0.22
C GLY A 288 -17.14 -2.69 -1.07
N ALA A 289 -18.30 -2.46 -0.45
CA ALA A 289 -19.56 -2.25 -1.17
C ALA A 289 -19.54 -0.96 -2.01
N ALA A 290 -18.94 0.12 -1.49
CA ALA A 290 -18.80 1.38 -2.23
C ALA A 290 -17.86 1.24 -3.44
N PHE A 291 -16.76 0.51 -3.30
CA PHE A 291 -15.89 0.18 -4.45
C PHE A 291 -16.60 -0.69 -5.49
N GLY A 292 -17.37 -1.69 -5.04
CA GLY A 292 -18.22 -2.49 -5.93
C GLY A 292 -19.24 -1.63 -6.69
N LEU A 293 -19.84 -0.63 -6.01
CA LEU A 293 -20.77 0.32 -6.61
C LEU A 293 -20.08 1.22 -7.64
N ILE A 294 -18.88 1.73 -7.35
CA ILE A 294 -18.09 2.54 -8.29
C ILE A 294 -17.73 1.71 -9.53
N LEU A 295 -17.33 0.46 -9.36
CA LEU A 295 -17.05 -0.44 -10.48
C LEU A 295 -18.31 -0.75 -11.29
N LEU A 296 -19.45 -0.95 -10.63
CA LEU A 296 -20.75 -1.11 -11.28
C LEU A 296 -21.11 0.15 -12.07
N PHE A 297 -20.93 1.34 -11.52
CA PHE A 297 -21.17 2.60 -12.23
C PHE A 297 -20.21 2.78 -13.40
N ALA A 298 -18.94 2.42 -13.26
CA ALA A 298 -17.98 2.44 -14.37
C ALA A 298 -18.43 1.47 -15.48
N ALA A 299 -18.88 0.26 -15.12
CA ALA A 299 -19.41 -0.72 -16.06
C ALA A 299 -20.68 -0.21 -16.77
N LEU A 300 -21.63 0.35 -16.02
CA LEU A 300 -22.85 0.96 -16.55
C LEU A 300 -22.52 2.17 -17.44
N PHE A 301 -21.53 2.97 -17.08
CA PHE A 301 -21.09 4.11 -17.86
C PHE A 301 -20.49 3.67 -19.20
N ILE A 302 -19.62 2.67 -19.18
CA ILE A 302 -19.06 2.07 -20.40
C ILE A 302 -20.18 1.46 -21.24
N TRP A 303 -21.13 0.74 -20.62
CA TRP A 303 -22.27 0.16 -21.32
C TRP A 303 -23.15 1.23 -21.97
N ASN A 304 -23.49 2.30 -21.24
CA ASN A 304 -24.26 3.43 -21.76
C ASN A 304 -23.54 4.10 -22.94
N ARG A 305 -22.21 4.23 -22.89
CA ARG A 305 -21.41 4.78 -23.99
C ARG A 305 -21.24 3.82 -25.16
N ALA A 306 -21.39 2.51 -24.94
CA ALA A 306 -21.24 1.45 -25.94
C ALA A 306 -22.55 1.08 -26.65
N ALA A 307 -23.71 1.48 -26.11
CA ALA A 307 -25.02 1.30 -26.71
C ALA A 307 -25.48 2.61 -27.40
N PRO A 308 -25.16 2.84 -28.69
CA PRO A 308 -25.78 3.92 -29.43
C PRO A 308 -27.29 3.66 -29.51
N PHE A 309 -28.07 4.39 -28.71
CA PHE A 309 -29.54 4.38 -28.75
C PHE A 309 -30.12 4.96 -30.03
N VAL A 310 -29.28 5.61 -30.85
CA VAL A 310 -29.63 6.07 -32.18
C VAL A 310 -29.06 5.06 -33.18
N PRO A 311 -29.90 4.31 -33.90
CA PRO A 311 -29.44 3.51 -35.02
C PRO A 311 -28.65 4.42 -35.97
N PRO A 312 -27.44 4.04 -36.43
CA PRO A 312 -26.81 4.77 -37.51
C PRO A 312 -27.83 4.84 -38.66
N PRO A 313 -28.07 6.04 -39.24
CA PRO A 313 -29.09 6.19 -40.26
C PRO A 313 -28.82 5.18 -41.37
N ALA A 314 -29.82 4.36 -41.68
CA ALA A 314 -29.74 3.42 -42.77
C ALA A 314 -29.34 4.23 -44.02
N HIS A 315 -28.19 3.89 -44.59
CA HIS A 315 -27.75 4.45 -45.86
C HIS A 315 -28.87 4.18 -46.86
N THR A 316 -29.67 5.21 -47.13
CA THR A 316 -30.68 5.17 -48.17
C THR A 316 -29.89 5.34 -49.46
N GLU A 317 -29.59 4.21 -50.10
CA GLU A 317 -29.12 4.15 -51.47
C GLU A 317 -30.19 4.73 -52.39
N ILE A 318 -30.19 6.04 -52.58
CA ILE A 318 -30.83 6.68 -53.73
C ILE A 318 -29.84 7.74 -54.22
N GLY A 319 -29.42 7.57 -55.46
CA GLY A 319 -28.21 8.17 -56.02
C GLY A 319 -28.20 9.69 -56.18
N ALA A 320 -27.03 10.15 -56.64
CA ALA A 320 -26.64 11.50 -57.04
C ALA A 320 -26.11 12.42 -55.93
N GLU A 321 -24.78 12.38 -55.74
CA GLU A 321 -23.83 13.51 -55.84
C GLU A 321 -22.60 13.26 -54.91
N PRO A 322 -21.36 13.21 -55.45
CA PRO A 322 -20.17 12.92 -54.66
C PRO A 322 -19.69 14.20 -53.97
N GLY A 323 -20.12 14.44 -52.73
CA GLY A 323 -19.65 15.63 -52.03
C GLY A 323 -20.25 15.92 -50.67
N MET A 324 -20.37 14.94 -49.77
CA MET A 324 -20.45 15.28 -48.35
C MET A 324 -19.94 14.15 -47.48
N ILE A 325 -18.61 14.09 -47.37
CA ILE A 325 -17.97 13.43 -46.24
C ILE A 325 -18.47 14.16 -45.00
N LEU A 326 -19.27 13.47 -44.18
CA LEU A 326 -19.84 13.98 -42.94
C LEU A 326 -18.74 14.08 -41.86
N THR A 327 -17.73 14.92 -42.09
CA THR A 327 -16.89 15.43 -41.01
C THR A 327 -17.75 16.37 -40.18
N HIS A 328 -17.86 16.07 -38.89
CA HIS A 328 -18.61 16.83 -37.90
C HIS A 328 -17.97 18.21 -37.69
N ASP A 329 -18.14 19.11 -38.67
CA ASP A 329 -17.63 20.47 -38.62
C ASP A 329 -18.67 21.33 -37.88
N ILE A 330 -18.26 21.96 -36.77
CA ILE A 330 -19.10 22.76 -35.87
C ILE A 330 -19.85 23.88 -36.63
N THR A 331 -19.35 24.24 -37.81
CA THR A 331 -19.93 25.23 -38.70
C THR A 331 -21.12 24.71 -39.52
N ALA A 332 -21.31 23.40 -39.67
CA ALA A 332 -22.36 22.82 -40.52
C ALA A 332 -23.79 23.16 -40.03
N GLY A 333 -24.00 23.19 -38.71
CA GLY A 333 -25.28 23.59 -38.12
C GLY A 333 -25.61 25.06 -38.39
N LEU A 334 -24.61 25.94 -38.30
CA LEU A 334 -24.76 27.35 -38.63
C LEU A 334 -25.06 27.54 -40.12
N VAL A 335 -24.39 26.81 -41.00
CA VAL A 335 -24.62 26.85 -42.45
C VAL A 335 -26.05 26.42 -42.81
N ALA A 336 -26.56 25.36 -42.17
CA ALA A 336 -27.93 24.89 -42.39
C ALA A 336 -28.98 25.93 -41.92
N LEU A 337 -28.74 26.58 -40.76
CA LEU A 337 -29.61 27.64 -40.27
C LEU A 337 -29.59 28.88 -41.18
N LEU A 338 -28.41 29.28 -41.66
CA LEU A 338 -28.27 30.41 -42.58
C LEU A 338 -28.97 30.14 -43.91
N ARG A 339 -28.85 28.94 -44.48
CA ARG A 339 -29.56 28.55 -45.71
C ARG A 339 -31.08 28.57 -45.55
N ARG A 340 -31.59 28.26 -44.36
CA ARG A 340 -33.02 28.28 -44.07
C ARG A 340 -33.55 29.70 -43.84
N ALA A 341 -32.75 30.57 -43.24
CA ALA A 341 -33.17 31.93 -42.89
C ALA A 341 -33.00 32.94 -44.03
N LEU A 342 -32.07 32.71 -44.95
CA LEU A 342 -31.72 33.63 -46.03
C LEU A 342 -31.79 32.92 -47.40
N PRO A 343 -32.72 33.30 -48.28
CA PRO A 343 -32.72 32.79 -49.64
C PRO A 343 -31.51 33.36 -50.43
N PRO A 344 -30.99 32.62 -51.43
CA PRO A 344 -29.68 32.89 -52.05
C PRO A 344 -29.59 34.25 -52.74
N ASP A 345 -30.72 34.73 -53.25
CA ASP A 345 -30.92 36.02 -53.91
C ASP A 345 -30.72 37.22 -52.97
N ARG A 346 -30.95 37.03 -51.66
CA ARG A 346 -30.82 38.09 -50.64
C ARG A 346 -29.53 38.02 -49.83
N LEU A 347 -28.71 36.99 -50.04
CA LEU A 347 -27.50 36.75 -49.26
C LEU A 347 -26.52 37.91 -49.34
N LEU A 348 -26.25 38.44 -50.54
CA LEU A 348 -25.33 39.56 -50.72
C LEU A 348 -25.87 40.87 -50.13
N ALA A 349 -27.15 41.14 -50.31
CA ALA A 349 -27.80 42.32 -49.73
C ALA A 349 -27.72 42.30 -48.20
N ALA A 350 -28.06 41.16 -47.58
CA ALA A 350 -27.96 40.98 -46.14
C ALA A 350 -26.52 41.12 -45.62
N CYS A 351 -25.52 40.61 -46.35
CA CYS A 351 -24.11 40.79 -45.99
C CYS A 351 -23.64 42.25 -46.05
N VAL A 352 -24.12 43.04 -47.03
CA VAL A 352 -23.79 44.46 -47.16
C VAL A 352 -24.46 45.26 -46.03
N ASP A 353 -25.73 44.99 -45.73
CA ASP A 353 -26.48 45.63 -44.66
C ASP A 353 -25.88 45.36 -43.27
N GLU A 354 -25.48 44.11 -43.01
CA GLU A 354 -24.88 43.76 -41.72
C GLU A 354 -23.49 44.39 -41.57
N ARG A 355 -22.72 44.48 -42.66
CA ARG A 355 -21.43 45.17 -42.66
C ARG A 355 -21.59 46.67 -42.45
N ARG A 356 -22.67 47.27 -42.94
CA ARG A 356 -23.05 48.66 -42.65
C ARG A 356 -23.36 48.83 -41.17
N ARG A 357 -24.19 47.97 -40.58
CA ARG A 357 -24.53 48.00 -39.14
C ARG A 357 -23.29 47.88 -38.26
N LEU A 358 -22.41 46.92 -38.54
CA LEU A 358 -21.18 46.72 -37.78
C LEU A 358 -20.20 47.89 -37.92
N ARG A 359 -20.16 48.58 -39.07
CA ARG A 359 -19.31 49.76 -39.24
C ARG A 359 -19.92 51.03 -38.65
N ALA A 360 -21.24 51.21 -38.74
CA ALA A 360 -21.95 52.30 -38.09
C ALA A 360 -21.82 52.22 -36.57
N ALA A 361 -21.82 51.02 -36.00
CA ALA A 361 -21.56 50.80 -34.57
C ALA A 361 -20.11 51.08 -34.15
N LYS A 362 -19.15 51.08 -35.09
CA LYS A 362 -17.71 51.19 -34.81
C LYS A 362 -17.10 52.54 -35.19
N ALA A 363 -17.76 53.33 -36.04
CA ALA A 363 -17.28 54.61 -36.54
C ALA A 363 -18.11 55.77 -35.95
N GLY A 364 -17.67 56.29 -34.81
CA GLY A 364 -18.02 57.66 -34.42
C GLY A 364 -17.42 58.64 -35.44
N THR A 365 -18.29 59.39 -36.13
CA THR A 365 -18.01 60.69 -36.76
C THR A 365 -17.03 60.81 -37.95
N ASN A 366 -16.76 59.76 -38.74
CA ASN A 366 -16.23 59.95 -40.11
C ASN A 366 -16.84 58.96 -41.11
N LEU A 367 -17.75 59.44 -41.97
CA LEU A 367 -18.30 58.67 -43.10
C LEU A 367 -17.16 58.35 -44.08
N SER A 368 -16.63 57.13 -43.99
CA SER A 368 -15.58 56.66 -44.90
C SER A 368 -16.16 56.45 -46.31
N ALA A 369 -15.53 57.07 -47.32
CA ALA A 369 -15.83 56.94 -48.75
C ALA A 369 -15.98 55.49 -49.26
N ASP A 370 -15.50 54.50 -48.51
CA ASP A 370 -15.60 53.07 -48.83
C ASP A 370 -17.03 52.50 -48.73
N GLY A 371 -17.88 53.06 -47.86
CA GLY A 371 -19.27 52.60 -47.70
C GLY A 371 -20.13 52.93 -48.92
N VAL A 372 -20.03 54.16 -49.40
CA VAL A 372 -20.72 54.65 -50.62
C VAL A 372 -20.22 53.92 -51.87
N ARG A 373 -18.92 53.63 -51.95
CA ARG A 373 -18.33 52.88 -53.07
C ARG A 373 -18.75 51.42 -53.11
N LEU A 374 -18.96 50.80 -51.95
CA LEU A 374 -19.50 49.44 -51.88
C LEU A 374 -20.94 49.41 -52.41
N GLU A 375 -21.74 50.45 -52.13
CA GLU A 375 -23.09 50.60 -52.67
C GLU A 375 -23.09 50.86 -54.18
N GLU A 376 -22.19 51.70 -54.69
CA GLU A 376 -22.03 51.92 -56.13
C GLU A 376 -21.58 50.64 -56.86
N ALA A 377 -20.58 49.93 -56.32
CA ALA A 377 -20.11 48.66 -56.87
C ALA A 377 -21.17 47.55 -56.78
N PHE A 378 -22.02 47.58 -55.73
CA PHE A 378 -23.14 46.66 -55.60
C PHE A 378 -24.28 46.98 -56.59
N ARG A 379 -24.60 48.27 -56.81
CA ARG A 379 -25.58 48.73 -57.80
C ARG A 379 -25.12 48.54 -59.24
N ALA A 380 -23.81 48.55 -59.49
CA ALA A 380 -23.23 48.34 -60.82
C ALA A 380 -23.14 46.86 -61.23
N LEU A 381 -23.49 45.92 -60.34
CA LEU A 381 -23.51 44.49 -60.68
C LEU A 381 -24.70 44.17 -61.61
N PRO A 382 -24.50 43.40 -62.69
CA PRO A 382 -25.58 42.94 -63.54
C PRO A 382 -26.55 42.04 -62.75
N ALA A 383 -27.86 42.24 -62.97
CA ALA A 383 -28.89 41.39 -62.39
C ALA A 383 -28.70 39.94 -62.85
N GLY A 384 -28.57 39.01 -61.89
CA GLY A 384 -28.36 37.57 -62.16
C GLY A 384 -26.92 37.07 -62.01
N THR A 385 -25.97 37.89 -61.56
CA THR A 385 -24.59 37.45 -61.31
C THR A 385 -24.52 36.39 -60.19
N ALA A 386 -23.73 35.33 -60.38
CA ALA A 386 -23.58 34.27 -59.39
C ALA A 386 -23.04 34.85 -58.05
N PRO A 387 -23.57 34.44 -56.88
CA PRO A 387 -23.26 35.10 -55.60
C PRO A 387 -21.76 35.11 -55.23
N VAL A 388 -21.03 34.06 -55.61
CA VAL A 388 -19.59 33.93 -55.35
C VAL A 388 -18.77 34.86 -56.24
N GLU A 389 -19.17 35.03 -57.50
CA GLU A 389 -18.51 35.94 -58.44
C GLU A 389 -18.73 37.40 -58.04
N ALA A 390 -19.95 37.73 -57.62
CA ALA A 390 -20.30 39.04 -57.08
C ALA A 390 -19.56 39.35 -55.75
N TYR A 391 -19.40 38.37 -54.86
CA TYR A 391 -18.57 38.55 -53.66
C TYR A 391 -17.09 38.79 -53.99
N ASN A 392 -16.54 38.02 -54.93
CA ASN A 392 -15.15 38.13 -55.36
C ASN A 392 -14.86 39.45 -56.08
N SER A 393 -15.79 39.96 -56.89
CA SER A 393 -15.64 41.27 -57.53
C SER A 393 -15.67 42.40 -56.49
N LEU A 394 -16.63 42.38 -55.55
CA LEU A 394 -16.72 43.36 -54.47
C LEU A 394 -15.47 43.37 -53.57
N THR A 395 -14.93 42.20 -53.23
CA THR A 395 -13.69 42.10 -52.44
C THR A 395 -12.46 42.52 -53.22
N ARG A 396 -12.39 42.31 -54.55
CA ARG A 396 -11.30 42.83 -55.40
C ARG A 396 -11.33 44.36 -55.47
N THR A 397 -12.50 44.97 -55.68
CA THR A 397 -12.66 46.43 -55.70
C THR A 397 -12.26 47.07 -54.37
N LEU A 398 -12.60 46.42 -53.25
CA LEU A 398 -12.16 46.86 -51.92
C LEU A 398 -10.65 46.65 -51.66
N LYS A 399 -10.02 45.62 -52.24
CA LYS A 399 -8.59 45.34 -52.06
C LYS A 399 -7.69 46.21 -52.93
N GLN A 400 -8.08 46.52 -54.17
CA GLN A 400 -7.24 47.25 -55.14
C GLN A 400 -6.79 48.63 -54.65
N ARG A 401 -7.57 49.31 -53.79
CA ARG A 401 -7.21 50.65 -53.28
C ARG A 401 -6.41 50.64 -51.98
N ARG A 402 -6.38 49.51 -51.25
CA ARG A 402 -5.55 49.40 -50.03
C ARG A 402 -4.05 49.34 -50.33
N LEU A 403 -3.69 49.12 -51.60
CA LEU A 403 -2.33 49.09 -52.13
C LEU A 403 -1.93 50.39 -52.84
N SER A 404 -2.85 51.35 -53.01
CA SER A 404 -2.61 52.64 -53.68
C SER A 404 -2.83 53.84 -52.76
N SER A 405 -2.72 53.65 -51.44
CA SER A 405 -2.82 54.66 -50.39
C SER A 405 -1.60 54.64 -49.49
#